data_AF-A0A920KNU9-F1
#
_entry.id   AF-A0A920KNU9-F1
#
_cell.length_a   1.000
_cell.length_b   1.000
_cell.length_c   1.000
_cell.angle_alpha   90.00
_cell.angle_beta   90.00
_cell.angle_gamma   90.00
#
_symmetry.space_group_name_H-M   'P 1'
#
loop_
_entity.id
_entity.type
_entity.pdbx_description
1 polymer ?
#
loop_
_entity_poly.entity_id
_entity_poly.type
_entity_poly.pdbx_seq_one_letter_code
_entity_poly.pdbx_strand_id
1 'polypeptide(L)'
;MDHSGWSPGVLIAPTGLRYDRFSHEGSPVMPVLSIEDKLLLERDLINCCGRLLPMAFADDIESTYFQNAWFSGSKLLEKVDTYRLQLIFEPSPCRDSRVTLSDDRDAIGLRRTHLHWAFNQADFARLKGLSNFFELLWRYWARAPEADQARQSAE
;
A
#
# COMPACT_ATOMS: atom_id res chain seq x y z
N MET A 1 17.13 -4.68 -3.32
CA MET A 1 15.86 -4.00 -3.05
C MET A 1 16.02 -2.63 -3.68
N ASP A 2 15.38 -2.39 -4.81
CA ASP A 2 15.58 -1.22 -5.68
C ASP A 2 14.75 0.00 -5.25
N HIS A 3 13.82 -0.18 -4.31
CA HIS A 3 12.96 0.89 -3.78
C HIS A 3 12.78 0.73 -2.28
N SER A 4 12.71 1.84 -1.55
CA SER A 4 12.34 1.85 -0.14
C SER A 4 10.85 1.55 -0.01
N GLY A 5 10.53 0.30 0.34
CA GLY A 5 9.16 -0.11 0.63
C GLY A 5 8.84 0.04 2.12
N TRP A 6 7.65 0.56 2.43
CA TRP A 6 7.09 0.52 3.79
C TRP A 6 5.82 -0.33 3.79
N SER A 7 5.63 -1.16 4.81
CA SER A 7 4.43 -1.97 4.98
C SER A 7 3.58 -1.38 6.11
N PRO A 8 2.52 -0.62 5.81
CA PRO A 8 1.71 0.03 6.84
C PRO A 8 0.82 -0.95 7.61
N GLY A 9 0.61 -2.16 7.09
CA GLY A 9 -0.18 -3.16 7.78
C GLY A 9 -0.66 -4.30 6.91
N VAL A 10 -1.69 -4.96 7.45
CA VAL A 10 -2.33 -6.15 6.90
C VAL A 10 -3.74 -5.77 6.44
N LEU A 11 -4.08 -6.19 5.22
CA LEU A 11 -5.41 -6.03 4.62
C LEU A 11 -6.11 -7.39 4.63
N ILE A 12 -7.40 -7.37 4.98
CA ILE A 12 -8.29 -8.52 4.83
C ILE A 12 -9.20 -8.23 3.65
N ALA A 13 -9.18 -9.11 2.66
CA ALA A 13 -9.90 -8.91 1.41
C ALA A 13 -10.41 -10.26 0.87
N PRO A 14 -11.32 -10.26 -0.13
CA PRO A 14 -11.85 -11.50 -0.70
C PRO A 14 -10.73 -12.43 -1.18
N THR A 15 -10.90 -13.74 -0.98
CA THR A 15 -9.93 -14.74 -1.43
C THR A 15 -9.69 -14.65 -2.95
N GLY A 16 -8.44 -14.89 -3.36
CA GLY A 16 -8.11 -15.01 -4.78
C GLY A 16 -8.13 -13.69 -5.57
N LEU A 17 -7.84 -12.55 -4.91
CA LEU A 17 -7.48 -11.33 -5.62
C LEU A 17 -6.37 -11.66 -6.63
N ARG A 18 -6.65 -11.44 -7.93
CA ARG A 18 -5.68 -11.64 -9.03
C ARG A 18 -4.63 -10.53 -9.02
N TYR A 19 -3.88 -10.45 -7.93
CA TYR A 19 -2.83 -9.48 -7.66
C TYR A 19 -1.44 -10.10 -7.78
N ASP A 20 -1.33 -11.12 -8.63
CA ASP A 20 -0.11 -11.86 -8.86
C ASP A 20 0.68 -11.23 -10.01
N ARG A 21 1.99 -11.43 -9.98
CA ARG A 21 2.85 -11.13 -11.12
C ARG A 21 2.43 -12.03 -12.28
N PHE A 22 2.13 -11.43 -13.43
CA PHE A 22 1.80 -12.16 -14.65
C PHE A 22 2.75 -11.75 -15.77
N SER A 23 2.62 -12.40 -16.93
CA SER A 23 3.37 -12.02 -18.12
C SER A 23 2.41 -11.44 -19.16
N HIS A 24 2.80 -10.35 -19.81
CA HIS A 24 2.12 -9.76 -20.95
C HIS A 24 3.15 -9.57 -22.06
N GLU A 25 2.89 -10.16 -23.24
CA GLU A 25 3.80 -10.09 -24.40
C GLU A 25 5.25 -10.52 -24.08
N GLY A 26 5.40 -11.56 -23.27
CA GLY A 26 6.72 -12.07 -22.85
C GLY A 26 7.41 -11.23 -21.78
N SER A 27 6.83 -10.09 -21.38
CA SER A 27 7.36 -9.23 -20.34
C SER A 27 6.66 -9.46 -19.00
N PRO A 28 7.39 -9.47 -17.86
CA PRO A 28 6.77 -9.56 -16.56
C PRO A 28 6.00 -8.27 -16.23
N VAL A 29 4.75 -8.41 -15.80
CA VAL A 29 3.88 -7.33 -15.32
C VAL A 29 3.58 -7.55 -13.84
N MET A 30 3.71 -6.48 -13.06
CA MET A 30 3.36 -6.45 -11.64
C MET A 30 2.20 -5.47 -11.44
N PRO A 31 1.00 -5.95 -11.11
CA PRO A 31 -0.10 -5.04 -10.78
C PRO A 31 0.25 -4.26 -9.51
N VAL A 32 -0.06 -2.96 -9.51
CA VAL A 32 0.11 -2.07 -8.34
C VAL A 32 -1.12 -1.18 -8.16
N LEU A 33 -1.47 -0.92 -6.90
CA LEU A 33 -2.59 -0.08 -6.52
C LEU A 33 -2.05 1.34 -6.51
N SER A 34 -2.59 2.22 -7.34
CA SER A 34 -2.27 3.65 -7.29
C SER A 34 -3.39 4.42 -6.62
N ILE A 35 -3.04 5.57 -6.04
CA ILE A 35 -4.01 6.56 -5.62
C ILE A 35 -4.43 7.34 -6.87
N GLU A 36 -5.72 7.67 -6.99
CA GLU A 36 -6.21 8.51 -8.08
C GLU A 36 -5.55 9.90 -8.05
N ASP A 37 -5.10 10.39 -9.20
CA ASP A 37 -4.38 11.67 -9.35
C ASP A 37 -5.13 12.85 -8.73
N LYS A 38 -6.45 12.89 -8.91
CA LYS A 38 -7.31 13.93 -8.33
C LYS A 38 -7.17 13.97 -6.81
N LEU A 39 -7.15 12.81 -6.17
CA LEU A 39 -7.07 12.69 -4.73
C LEU A 39 -5.66 13.03 -4.22
N LEU A 40 -4.61 12.66 -4.97
CA LEU A 40 -3.24 13.08 -4.67
C LEU A 40 -3.13 14.61 -4.57
N LEU A 41 -3.75 15.32 -5.50
CA LEU A 41 -3.75 16.79 -5.55
C LEU A 41 -4.62 17.42 -4.47
N GLU A 42 -5.86 16.97 -4.30
CA GLU A 42 -6.83 17.55 -3.35
C GLU A 42 -6.40 17.40 -1.88
N ARG A 43 -5.59 16.37 -1.58
CA ARG A 43 -5.20 16.01 -0.21
C ARG A 43 -3.71 16.19 0.07
N ASP A 44 -2.94 16.72 -0.89
CA ASP A 44 -1.47 16.84 -0.82
C ASP A 44 -0.82 15.52 -0.36
N LEU A 45 -1.23 14.40 -0.97
CA LEU A 45 -0.68 13.08 -0.66
C LEU A 45 0.58 12.82 -1.48
N ILE A 46 1.44 11.94 -0.96
CA ILE A 46 2.62 11.50 -1.69
C ILE A 46 2.22 10.48 -2.76
N ASN A 47 2.85 10.57 -3.94
CA ASN A 47 2.69 9.56 -4.97
C ASN A 47 3.24 8.22 -4.45
N CYS A 48 2.37 7.23 -4.36
CA CYS A 48 2.76 5.89 -3.93
C CYS A 48 1.97 4.83 -4.69
N CYS A 49 2.60 3.67 -4.84
CA CYS A 49 1.96 2.48 -5.33
C CYS A 49 1.98 1.39 -4.25
N GLY A 50 0.92 0.59 -4.19
CA GLY A 50 0.74 -0.49 -3.23
C GLY A 50 0.77 -1.84 -3.91
N ARG A 51 1.49 -2.79 -3.32
CA ARG A 51 1.44 -4.19 -3.68
C ARG A 51 0.78 -4.97 -2.56
N LEU A 52 -0.14 -5.87 -2.93
CA LEU A 52 -0.70 -6.85 -2.02
C LEU A 52 0.10 -8.14 -2.11
N LEU A 53 0.53 -8.65 -0.97
CA LEU A 53 1.26 -9.90 -0.86
C LEU A 53 0.42 -10.87 -0.02
N PRO A 54 -0.07 -11.99 -0.60
CA PRO A 54 -0.78 -13.00 0.19
C PRO A 54 0.06 -13.44 1.39
N MET A 55 -0.58 -13.59 2.53
CA MET A 55 0.03 -14.14 3.74
C MET A 55 -0.94 -15.10 4.42
N ALA A 56 -0.39 -16.03 5.21
CA ALA A 56 -1.21 -16.86 6.07
C ALA A 56 -1.98 -15.97 7.06
N PHE A 57 -3.20 -16.39 7.43
CA PHE A 57 -3.89 -15.81 8.57
C PHE A 57 -3.02 -15.96 9.81
N ALA A 58 -3.02 -14.94 10.67
CA ALA A 58 -2.43 -15.08 11.98
C ALA A 58 -3.22 -16.13 12.78
N ASP A 59 -2.51 -16.95 13.56
CA ASP A 59 -3.08 -18.13 14.25
C ASP A 59 -4.21 -17.76 15.25
N ASP A 60 -4.41 -16.48 15.53
CA ASP A 60 -5.36 -15.94 16.50
C ASP A 60 -6.69 -15.46 15.90
N ILE A 61 -6.84 -15.43 14.56
CA ILE A 61 -8.10 -15.04 13.90
C ILE A 61 -8.55 -16.15 12.95
N GLU A 62 -9.61 -16.87 13.35
CA GLU A 62 -10.26 -17.83 12.46
C GLU A 62 -10.86 -17.12 11.24
N SER A 63 -10.70 -17.70 10.05
CA SER A 63 -11.25 -17.14 8.80
C SER A 63 -12.79 -17.01 8.83
N THR A 64 -13.47 -17.79 9.66
CA THR A 64 -14.91 -17.75 9.92
C THR A 64 -15.35 -16.50 10.70
N TYR A 65 -14.43 -15.80 11.38
CA TYR A 65 -14.74 -14.55 12.09
C TYR A 65 -15.42 -13.52 11.18
N PHE A 66 -15.04 -13.48 9.90
CA PHE A 66 -15.56 -12.55 8.91
C PHE A 66 -16.94 -12.94 8.34
N GLN A 67 -17.47 -14.10 8.75
CA GLN A 67 -18.81 -14.57 8.38
C GLN A 67 -19.89 -14.15 9.38
N ASN A 68 -19.54 -13.35 10.40
CA ASN A 68 -20.49 -12.92 11.42
C ASN A 68 -21.54 -11.92 10.89
N ALA A 69 -22.62 -11.72 11.65
CA ALA A 69 -23.78 -10.93 11.25
C ALA A 69 -23.50 -9.44 10.96
N TRP A 70 -22.37 -8.90 11.44
CA TRP A 70 -21.96 -7.52 11.12
C TRP A 70 -21.35 -7.39 9.73
N PHE A 71 -20.87 -8.50 9.16
CA PHE A 71 -20.30 -8.56 7.81
C PHE A 71 -21.21 -9.30 6.80
N SER A 72 -22.25 -9.99 7.29
CA SER A 72 -23.13 -10.87 6.50
C SER A 72 -24.01 -10.19 5.44
N GLY A 73 -24.02 -8.85 5.38
CA GLY A 73 -24.68 -8.11 4.30
C GLY A 73 -23.86 -8.06 3.00
N SER A 74 -22.58 -8.40 3.05
CA SER A 74 -21.67 -8.34 1.91
C SER A 74 -21.30 -9.75 1.45
N LYS A 75 -21.90 -10.22 0.34
CA LYS A 75 -21.50 -11.47 -0.33
C LYS A 75 -20.01 -11.53 -0.71
N LEU A 76 -19.32 -10.39 -0.69
CA LEU A 76 -17.89 -10.29 -0.96
C LEU A 76 -17.00 -10.94 0.11
N LEU A 77 -17.50 -11.18 1.33
CA LEU A 77 -16.68 -11.65 2.45
C LEU A 77 -16.94 -13.12 2.86
N GLU A 78 -17.65 -13.91 2.04
CA GLU A 78 -17.88 -15.34 2.34
C GLU A 78 -16.56 -16.14 2.45
N LYS A 79 -15.53 -15.72 1.70
CA LYS A 79 -14.16 -16.23 1.77
C LYS A 79 -13.19 -15.06 1.70
N VAL A 80 -12.34 -14.93 2.70
CA VAL A 80 -11.34 -13.87 2.80
C VAL A 80 -9.95 -14.45 2.96
N ASP A 81 -8.98 -13.74 2.41
CA ASP A 81 -7.54 -13.96 2.58
C ASP A 81 -6.91 -12.76 3.30
N THR A 82 -5.74 -13.01 3.87
CA THR A 82 -4.91 -11.97 4.48
C THR A 82 -3.83 -11.54 3.49
N TYR A 83 -3.63 -10.23 3.33
CA TYR A 83 -2.63 -9.66 2.45
C TYR A 83 -1.77 -8.64 3.19
N ARG A 84 -0.44 -8.76 3.10
CA ARG A 84 0.46 -7.69 3.51
C ARG A 84 0.45 -6.59 2.45
N LEU A 85 0.09 -5.38 2.83
CA LEU A 85 0.21 -4.21 1.96
C LEU A 85 1.67 -3.72 2.03
N GLN A 86 2.33 -3.66 0.88
CA GLN A 86 3.65 -3.05 0.72
C GLN A 86 3.50 -1.80 -0.14
N LEU A 87 3.73 -0.64 0.45
CA LEU A 87 3.76 0.64 -0.26
C LEU A 87 5.17 0.96 -0.73
N ILE A 88 5.28 1.46 -1.95
CA ILE A 88 6.47 2.09 -2.51
C ILE A 88 6.08 3.53 -2.81
N PHE A 89 6.83 4.50 -2.31
CA PHE A 89 6.56 5.91 -2.56
C PHE A 89 7.72 6.54 -3.31
N GLU A 90 7.40 7.55 -4.10
CA GLU A 90 8.39 8.36 -4.80
C GLU A 90 8.77 9.55 -3.91
N PRO A 91 10.00 9.60 -3.35
CA PRO A 91 10.41 10.72 -2.51
C PRO A 91 10.61 11.97 -3.36
N SER A 92 10.30 13.13 -2.80
CA SER A 92 10.63 14.40 -3.43
C SER A 92 12.17 14.57 -3.48
N PRO A 93 12.73 15.27 -4.49
CA PRO A 93 14.15 15.59 -4.50
C PRO A 93 14.61 16.25 -3.20
N CYS A 94 15.67 15.71 -2.58
CA CYS A 94 16.21 16.22 -1.32
C CYS A 94 17.60 16.82 -1.55
N ARG A 95 17.80 18.08 -1.12
CA ARG A 95 19.09 18.78 -1.32
C ARG A 95 20.26 18.13 -0.57
N ASP A 96 19.97 17.42 0.51
CA ASP A 96 20.98 16.73 1.30
C ASP A 96 21.37 15.38 0.69
N SER A 97 20.56 14.85 -0.23
CA SER A 97 20.88 13.63 -0.97
C SER A 97 22.02 13.90 -1.96
N ARG A 98 23.07 13.09 -1.89
CA ARG A 98 24.25 13.24 -2.74
C ARG A 98 24.96 11.92 -2.97
N VAL A 99 25.62 11.85 -4.11
CA VAL A 99 26.54 10.79 -4.49
C VAL A 99 27.94 11.40 -4.54
N THR A 100 28.86 10.87 -3.75
CA THR A 100 30.27 11.30 -3.75
C THR A 100 31.17 10.11 -3.98
N LEU A 101 32.40 10.36 -4.43
CA LEU A 101 33.43 9.32 -4.49
C LEU A 101 34.30 9.41 -3.24
N SER A 102 34.53 8.29 -2.57
CA SER A 102 35.48 8.20 -1.47
C SER A 102 36.92 8.13 -2.00
N ASP A 103 37.88 8.26 -1.10
CA ASP A 103 39.30 8.06 -1.44
C ASP A 103 39.67 6.56 -1.51
N ASP A 104 38.87 5.70 -0.88
CA ASP A 104 39.00 4.25 -0.98
C ASP A 104 38.74 3.75 -2.41
N ARG A 105 39.53 2.76 -2.82
CA ARG A 105 39.38 2.07 -4.10
C ARG A 105 38.78 0.68 -3.94
N ASP A 106 38.07 0.23 -4.95
CA ASP A 106 37.57 -1.14 -5.05
C ASP A 106 38.65 -2.11 -5.57
N ALA A 107 38.28 -3.38 -5.76
CA ALA A 107 39.18 -4.43 -6.20
C ALA A 107 39.73 -4.23 -7.63
N ILE A 108 39.12 -3.36 -8.42
CA ILE A 108 39.56 -3.02 -9.78
C ILE A 108 40.19 -1.62 -9.84
N GLY A 109 40.43 -1.00 -8.68
CA GLY A 109 41.11 0.28 -8.57
C GLY A 109 40.23 1.51 -8.81
N LEU A 110 38.91 1.39 -8.90
CA LEU A 110 38.00 2.55 -9.02
C LEU A 110 37.68 3.14 -7.65
N ARG A 111 37.46 4.46 -7.57
CA ARG A 111 37.01 5.10 -6.32
C ARG A 111 35.63 4.58 -5.95
N ARG A 112 35.44 4.19 -4.69
CA ARG A 112 34.15 3.69 -4.23
C ARG A 112 33.13 4.82 -4.16
N THR A 113 31.87 4.48 -4.42
CA THR A 113 30.75 5.41 -4.31
C THR A 113 30.26 5.46 -2.87
N HIS A 114 30.14 6.67 -2.33
CA HIS A 114 29.43 6.98 -1.10
C HIS A 114 28.07 7.58 -1.44
N LEU A 115 27.02 6.86 -1.05
CA LEU A 115 25.63 7.31 -1.17
C LEU A 115 25.17 7.90 0.16
N HIS A 116 24.93 9.21 0.19
CA HIS A 116 24.19 9.84 1.28
C HIS A 116 22.76 10.05 0.81
N TRP A 117 21.86 9.17 1.26
CA TRP A 117 20.45 9.21 0.88
C TRP A 117 19.63 9.83 2.02
N ALA A 118 18.99 10.96 1.73
CA ALA A 118 18.14 11.68 2.67
C ALA A 118 16.74 11.87 2.08
N PHE A 119 15.77 12.08 2.97
CA PHE A 119 14.38 12.33 2.62
C PHE A 119 13.94 13.67 3.19
N ASN A 120 13.06 14.38 2.48
CA ASN A 120 12.48 15.61 3.02
C ASN A 120 11.48 15.25 4.13
N GLN A 121 11.48 16.03 5.22
CA GLN A 121 10.52 15.82 6.31
C GLN A 121 9.06 15.95 5.85
N ALA A 122 8.80 16.76 4.82
CA ALA A 122 7.49 16.89 4.19
C ALA A 122 7.00 15.56 3.58
N ASP A 123 7.88 14.74 3.01
CA ASP A 123 7.49 13.45 2.42
C ASP A 123 6.98 12.49 3.50
N PHE A 124 7.60 12.49 4.70
CA PHE A 124 7.11 11.73 5.84
C PHE A 124 5.76 12.24 6.36
N ALA A 125 5.54 13.55 6.37
CA ALA A 125 4.26 14.14 6.75
C ALA A 125 3.14 13.70 5.79
N ARG A 126 3.41 13.69 4.48
CA ARG A 126 2.48 13.23 3.44
C ARG A 126 2.21 11.72 3.51
N LEU A 127 3.24 10.91 3.78
CA LEU A 127 3.09 9.47 4.05
C LEU A 127 2.19 9.22 5.26
N LYS A 128 2.36 10.00 6.34
CA LYS A 128 1.48 9.91 7.51
C LYS A 128 0.04 10.32 7.17
N GLY A 129 -0.13 11.37 6.36
CA GLY A 129 -1.44 11.78 5.84
C GLY A 129 -2.14 10.65 5.07
N LEU A 130 -1.39 9.89 4.27
CA LEU A 130 -1.91 8.72 3.57
C LEU A 130 -2.38 7.61 4.51
N SER A 131 -1.66 7.32 5.58
CA SER A 131 -2.10 6.33 6.58
C SER A 131 -3.43 6.71 7.22
N ASN A 132 -3.61 7.99 7.54
CA ASN A 132 -4.87 8.51 8.07
C ASN A 132 -6.00 8.44 7.01
N PHE A 133 -5.66 8.63 5.73
CA PHE A 133 -6.63 8.48 4.64
C PHE A 133 -7.14 7.04 4.52
N PHE A 134 -6.27 6.04 4.64
CA PHE A 134 -6.70 4.63 4.69
C PHE A 134 -7.59 4.34 5.91
N GLU A 135 -7.31 4.94 7.06
CA GLU A 135 -8.18 4.82 8.25
C GLU A 135 -9.56 5.44 8.00
N LEU A 136 -9.63 6.59 7.32
CA LEU A 136 -10.89 7.25 6.96
C LEU A 136 -11.70 6.45 5.94
N LEU A 137 -11.05 5.89 4.91
CA LEU A 137 -11.70 4.99 3.95
C LEU A 137 -12.27 3.75 4.64
N TRP A 138 -11.52 3.15 5.56
CA TRP A 138 -12.00 2.04 6.36
C TRP A 138 -13.23 2.41 7.18
N ARG A 139 -13.21 3.56 7.89
CA ARG A 139 -14.35 4.05 8.67
C ARG A 139 -15.58 4.33 7.80
N TYR A 140 -15.39 4.83 6.58
CA TYR A 140 -16.48 5.08 5.63
C TYR A 140 -17.09 3.77 5.12
N TRP A 141 -16.25 2.81 4.72
CA TRP A 141 -16.70 1.48 4.30
C TRP A 141 -17.38 0.69 5.41
N ALA A 142 -16.86 0.76 6.64
CA ALA A 142 -17.47 0.12 7.80
C ALA A 142 -18.88 0.68 8.15
N ARG A 143 -19.19 1.91 7.72
CA ARG A 143 -20.50 2.56 7.92
C ARG A 143 -21.43 2.49 6.70
N ALA A 144 -20.93 2.09 5.54
CA ALA A 144 -21.72 1.97 4.32
C ALA A 144 -22.98 1.06 4.43
N PRO A 145 -23.01 -0.02 5.25
CA PRO A 145 -24.21 -0.84 5.38
C PRO A 145 -25.45 -0.08 5.92
N GLU A 146 -25.25 0.95 6.74
CA GLU A 146 -26.35 1.76 7.30
C GLU A 146 -26.97 2.71 6.26
N ALA A 147 -26.18 3.18 5.29
CA ALA A 147 -26.63 4.13 4.28
C ALA A 147 -27.51 3.48 3.19
N ASP A 148 -27.23 2.21 2.85
CA ASP A 148 -28.05 1.46 1.89
C ASP A 148 -29.37 0.96 2.51
N GLN A 149 -29.39 0.61 3.81
CA GLN A 149 -30.63 0.28 4.52
C GLN A 149 -31.58 1.48 4.66
N ALA A 150 -31.04 2.69 4.87
CA ALA A 150 -31.84 3.92 4.94
C ALA A 150 -32.44 4.34 3.58
N ARG A 151 -31.80 3.97 2.46
CA ARG A 151 -32.34 4.20 1.11
C ARG A 151 -33.45 3.21 0.74
N GLN A 152 -33.32 1.94 1.13
CA GLN A 152 -34.33 0.91 0.83
C GLN A 152 -35.59 1.01 1.70
N SER A 153 -35.57 1.77 2.79
CA SER A 153 -36.73 2.01 3.66
C SER A 153 -37.43 3.35 3.38
N ALA A 154 -36.96 4.10 2.38
CA ALA A 154 -37.54 5.36 1.92
C ALA A 154 -38.26 5.24 0.55
N GLU A 155 -38.33 4.04 -0.02
CA GLU A 155 -39.13 3.64 -1.19
C GLU A 155 -40.31 2.76 -0.76
#